data_AF-A0A2A9F972-F1
#
_entry.id   AF-A0A2A9F972-F1
#
_cell.length_a   1.000
_cell.length_b   1.000
_cell.length_c   1.000
_cell.angle_alpha   90.00
_cell.angle_beta   90.00
_cell.angle_gamma   90.00
#
_symmetry.space_group_name_H-M   'P 1'
#
loop_
_entity.id
_entity.type
_entity.pdbx_description
1 polymer ?
#
loop_
_entity_poly.entity_id
_entity_poly.type
_entity_poly.pdbx_seq_one_letter_code
_entity_poly.pdbx_strand_id
1 'polypeptide(L)'
;MMRRDDTAGITAVGGQIGGGDTADPSGALALLQVLRCKGAAGIDLLAMATEVPETVVSQRLSVLCARGDCVWAGQRACLTPAGRTRLAELLALERRSLDPGALRPLVTKFGVVNAEFKALLTGWQRADITAAAFTDRFQALHRRTRKVLERLATVVPRLAVYPRRLERAAGLVTAGDLTWLASPLHDSYHSIWFELHQELLELTGRDRAACEEAGESGQP
;
A
#
# COMPACT_ATOMS: atom_id res chain seq x y z
N MET A 1 -16.82 41.39 -45.37
CA MET A 1 -16.66 41.73 -43.94
C MET A 1 -17.47 40.69 -43.17
N MET A 2 -16.95 39.47 -42.98
CA MET A 2 -16.46 38.90 -41.69
C MET A 2 -17.47 39.14 -40.55
N ARG A 3 -18.05 38.10 -39.93
CA ARG A 3 -17.36 37.15 -39.03
C ARG A 3 -17.83 35.70 -39.18
N ARG A 4 -16.88 34.79 -39.04
CA ARG A 4 -17.01 33.33 -39.01
C ARG A 4 -17.16 32.87 -37.55
N ASP A 5 -17.86 31.75 -37.39
CA ASP A 5 -17.90 30.92 -36.19
C ASP A 5 -16.49 30.42 -35.83
N ASP A 6 -16.08 30.61 -34.57
CA ASP A 6 -14.88 29.99 -34.00
C ASP A 6 -15.29 29.09 -32.83
N THR A 7 -15.70 27.86 -33.18
CA THR A 7 -15.79 26.72 -32.26
C THR A 7 -14.42 26.06 -32.21
N ALA A 8 -13.52 26.56 -31.37
CA ALA A 8 -12.21 25.93 -31.16
C ALA A 8 -12.33 24.76 -30.18
N GLY A 9 -12.15 23.55 -30.73
CA GLY A 9 -12.22 22.28 -30.02
C GLY A 9 -11.21 22.16 -28.88
N ILE A 10 -11.73 21.78 -27.71
CA ILE A 10 -10.94 21.27 -26.59
C ILE A 10 -10.34 19.94 -27.05
N THR A 11 -9.04 19.96 -27.35
CA THR A 11 -8.28 18.74 -27.63
C THR A 11 -8.09 18.03 -26.29
N ALA A 12 -8.80 16.91 -26.12
CA ALA A 12 -8.61 16.01 -25.00
C ALA A 12 -7.16 15.49 -25.03
N VAL A 13 -6.36 15.89 -24.04
CA VAL A 13 -5.08 15.24 -23.76
C VAL A 13 -5.40 13.86 -23.21
N GLY A 14 -5.52 12.89 -24.11
CA GLY A 14 -5.49 11.47 -23.78
C GLY A 14 -4.12 11.14 -23.20
N GLY A 15 -4.00 11.23 -21.87
CA GLY A 15 -2.79 10.83 -21.17
C GLY A 15 -2.54 9.34 -21.37
N GLN A 16 -1.64 9.01 -22.30
CA GLN A 16 -1.10 7.67 -22.42
C GLN A 16 -0.41 7.31 -21.11
N ILE A 17 -1.01 6.38 -20.37
CA ILE A 17 -0.39 5.70 -19.24
C ILE A 17 0.71 4.79 -19.79
N GLY A 18 1.93 5.30 -19.87
CA GLY A 18 3.12 4.48 -20.09
C GLY A 18 3.39 3.59 -18.87
N GLY A 19 3.98 2.42 -19.08
CA GLY A 19 4.31 1.45 -18.01
C GLY A 19 5.23 1.98 -16.90
N GLY A 20 5.73 3.21 -17.00
CA GLY A 20 6.45 3.89 -15.92
C GLY A 20 5.54 4.37 -14.77
N ASP A 21 4.27 4.70 -15.04
CA ASP A 21 3.36 5.30 -14.04
C ASP A 21 2.87 4.29 -12.99
N THR A 22 2.95 2.99 -13.27
CA THR A 22 2.59 1.92 -12.31
C THR A 22 3.75 1.56 -11.37
N ALA A 23 5.00 1.82 -11.76
CA ALA A 23 6.18 1.57 -10.94
C ALA A 23 6.70 2.84 -10.23
N ASP A 24 6.32 4.03 -10.71
CA ASP A 24 6.69 5.31 -10.12
C ASP A 24 6.04 5.49 -8.73
N PRO A 25 6.83 5.62 -7.64
CA PRO A 25 6.28 5.87 -6.30
C PRO A 25 5.54 7.21 -6.18
N SER A 26 5.79 8.16 -7.10
CA SER A 26 5.06 9.42 -7.22
C SER A 26 3.89 9.36 -8.22
N GLY A 27 3.71 8.21 -8.87
CA GLY A 27 2.70 7.97 -9.89
C GLY A 27 1.29 7.91 -9.31
N ALA A 28 0.30 7.98 -10.19
CA ALA A 28 -1.11 7.97 -9.79
C ALA A 28 -1.48 6.69 -9.02
N LEU A 29 -0.93 5.53 -9.40
CA LEU A 29 -1.21 4.26 -8.75
C LEU A 29 -0.81 4.30 -7.26
N ALA A 30 0.41 4.70 -6.94
CA ALA A 30 0.91 4.70 -5.56
C ALA A 30 0.09 5.62 -4.64
N LEU A 31 -0.20 6.85 -5.09
CA LEU A 31 -0.95 7.82 -4.27
C LEU A 31 -2.42 7.40 -4.07
N LEU A 32 -3.09 6.96 -5.14
CA LEU A 32 -4.48 6.53 -5.04
C LEU A 32 -4.62 5.27 -4.17
N GLN A 33 -3.61 4.39 -4.19
CA GLN A 33 -3.58 3.18 -3.37
C GLN A 33 -3.41 3.49 -1.88
N VAL A 34 -2.50 4.40 -1.51
CA VAL A 34 -2.40 4.86 -0.10
C VAL A 34 -3.72 5.50 0.35
N LEU A 35 -4.36 6.33 -0.50
CA LEU A 35 -5.67 6.90 -0.19
C LEU A 35 -6.76 5.85 -0.02
N ARG A 36 -6.75 4.77 -0.81
CA ARG A 36 -7.66 3.63 -0.65
C ARG A 36 -7.46 2.97 0.70
N CYS A 37 -6.23 2.60 1.03
CA CYS A 37 -5.91 1.86 2.27
C CYS A 37 -6.14 2.68 3.54
N LYS A 38 -5.84 4.00 3.50
CA LYS A 38 -6.00 4.90 4.65
C LYS A 38 -7.40 5.52 4.73
N GLY A 39 -8.22 5.38 3.68
CA GLY A 39 -9.54 6.02 3.51
C GLY A 39 -9.45 7.52 3.18
N ALA A 40 -8.61 8.26 3.92
CA ALA A 40 -8.23 9.63 3.62
C ALA A 40 -6.83 9.93 4.19
N ALA A 41 -6.01 10.76 3.55
CA ALA A 41 -4.66 11.09 4.03
C ALA A 41 -4.26 12.54 3.72
N GLY A 42 -3.45 13.13 4.59
CA GLY A 42 -2.75 14.39 4.34
C GLY A 42 -1.50 14.18 3.48
N ILE A 43 -0.87 15.29 3.07
CA ILE A 43 0.35 15.28 2.24
C ILE A 43 1.51 14.61 2.98
N ASP A 44 1.64 14.88 4.28
CA ASP A 44 2.63 14.32 5.20
C ASP A 44 2.60 12.77 5.21
N LEU A 45 1.41 12.18 5.41
CA LEU A 45 1.25 10.74 5.43
C LEU A 45 1.48 10.11 4.06
N LEU A 46 1.03 10.77 2.99
CA LEU A 46 1.25 10.31 1.62
C LEU A 46 2.74 10.33 1.25
N ALA A 47 3.45 11.40 1.59
CA ALA A 47 4.89 11.53 1.41
C ALA A 47 5.65 10.44 2.18
N MET A 48 5.27 10.20 3.44
CA MET A 48 5.86 9.14 4.25
C MET A 48 5.59 7.74 3.67
N ALA A 49 4.37 7.47 3.20
CA ALA A 49 3.96 6.16 2.73
C ALA A 49 4.53 5.81 1.35
N THR A 50 4.75 6.81 0.50
CA THR A 50 5.33 6.68 -0.85
C THR A 50 6.83 6.93 -0.88
N GLU A 51 7.41 7.49 0.19
CA GLU A 51 8.79 7.99 0.26
C GLU A 51 9.10 9.05 -0.82
N VAL A 52 8.10 9.86 -1.15
CA VAL A 52 8.18 10.95 -2.12
C VAL A 52 8.14 12.29 -1.38
N PRO A 53 8.92 13.31 -1.78
CA PRO A 53 8.87 14.63 -1.14
C PRO A 53 7.46 15.24 -1.14
N GLU A 54 7.08 15.89 -0.05
CA GLU A 54 5.76 16.52 0.12
C GLU A 54 5.41 17.50 -1.01
N THR A 55 6.41 18.21 -1.54
CA THR A 55 6.24 19.14 -2.67
C THR A 55 5.78 18.42 -3.93
N VAL A 56 6.35 17.24 -4.22
CA VAL A 56 5.97 16.41 -5.37
C VAL A 56 4.59 15.79 -5.14
N VAL A 57 4.33 15.27 -3.93
CA VAL A 57 3.00 14.74 -3.56
C VAL A 57 1.92 15.80 -3.73
N SER A 58 2.17 17.03 -3.26
CA SER A 58 1.24 18.16 -3.39
C SER A 58 0.92 18.47 -4.85
N GLN A 59 1.94 18.55 -5.71
CA GLN A 59 1.77 18.77 -7.15
C GLN A 59 0.96 17.65 -7.81
N ARG A 60 1.26 16.39 -7.48
CA ARG A 60 0.54 15.22 -8.02
C ARG A 60 -0.91 15.18 -7.55
N LEU A 61 -1.18 15.43 -6.28
CA LEU A 61 -2.55 15.52 -5.75
C LEU A 61 -3.34 16.64 -6.41
N SER A 62 -2.73 17.79 -6.68
CA SER A 62 -3.40 18.88 -7.41
C SER A 62 -3.92 18.40 -8.78
N VAL A 63 -3.09 17.65 -9.52
CA VAL A 63 -3.48 17.07 -10.81
C VAL A 63 -4.58 16.02 -10.65
N LEU A 64 -4.47 15.11 -9.67
CA LEU A 64 -5.48 14.08 -9.42
C LEU A 64 -6.83 14.68 -9.00
N CYS A 65 -6.81 15.73 -8.18
CA CYS A 65 -8.02 16.47 -7.78
C CYS A 65 -8.63 17.21 -8.97
N ALA A 66 -7.82 17.87 -9.80
CA ALA A 66 -8.31 18.55 -11.00
C ALA A 66 -8.99 17.61 -12.01
N ARG A 67 -8.55 16.34 -12.05
CA ARG A 67 -9.15 15.27 -12.86
C ARG A 67 -10.37 14.61 -12.21
N GLY A 68 -10.66 14.95 -10.95
CA GLY A 68 -11.75 14.37 -10.19
C GLY A 68 -11.47 12.98 -9.63
N ASP A 69 -10.21 12.51 -9.62
CA ASP A 69 -9.82 11.22 -9.02
C ASP A 69 -9.83 11.30 -7.48
N CYS A 70 -9.52 12.47 -6.94
CA CYS A 70 -9.49 12.75 -5.50
C CYS A 70 -10.25 14.02 -5.18
N VAL A 71 -10.62 14.19 -3.91
CA VAL A 71 -11.19 15.42 -3.38
C VAL A 71 -10.62 15.71 -1.99
N TRP A 72 -10.45 17.00 -1.67
CA TRP A 72 -10.07 17.44 -0.33
C TRP A 72 -11.28 17.49 0.60
N ALA A 73 -11.15 16.83 1.75
CA ALA A 73 -12.03 16.95 2.90
C ALA A 73 -11.23 17.58 4.05
N GLY A 74 -11.26 18.92 4.13
CA GLY A 74 -10.36 19.67 5.00
C GLY A 74 -8.91 19.51 4.56
N GLN A 75 -8.03 19.08 5.46
CA GLN A 75 -6.60 18.87 5.20
C GLN A 75 -6.25 17.47 4.65
N ARG A 76 -7.25 16.62 4.39
CA ARG A 76 -7.04 15.25 3.93
C ARG A 76 -7.67 15.06 2.56
N ALA A 77 -6.99 14.38 1.66
CA ALA A 77 -7.54 13.93 0.39
C ALA A 77 -8.20 12.56 0.57
N CYS A 78 -9.25 12.27 -0.19
CA CYS A 78 -9.86 10.94 -0.30
C CYS A 78 -10.25 10.63 -1.75
N LEU A 79 -10.42 9.34 -2.08
CA LEU A 79 -10.83 8.91 -3.41
C LEU A 79 -12.29 9.26 -3.69
N THR A 80 -12.55 9.81 -4.87
CA THR A 80 -13.90 9.89 -5.44
C THR A 80 -14.32 8.53 -6.03
N PRO A 81 -15.60 8.34 -6.43
CA PRO A 81 -15.99 7.18 -7.21
C PRO A 81 -15.18 7.02 -8.51
N ALA A 82 -14.88 8.12 -9.21
CA ALA A 82 -14.06 8.10 -10.43
C ALA A 82 -12.63 7.64 -10.13
N GLY A 83 -12.02 8.15 -9.06
CA GLY A 83 -10.68 7.72 -8.64
C GLY A 83 -10.61 6.25 -8.22
N ARG A 84 -11.70 5.71 -7.64
CA ARG A 84 -11.77 4.28 -7.33
C ARG A 84 -11.78 3.42 -8.61
N THR A 85 -12.55 3.83 -9.62
CA THR A 85 -12.55 3.17 -10.94
C THR A 85 -11.16 3.28 -11.58
N ARG A 86 -10.57 4.46 -11.57
CA ARG A 86 -9.23 4.69 -12.11
C ARG A 86 -8.17 3.83 -11.44
N LEU A 87 -8.20 3.73 -10.12
CA LEU A 87 -7.29 2.87 -9.36
C LEU A 87 -7.45 1.40 -9.76
N ALA A 88 -8.69 0.91 -9.93
CA ALA A 88 -8.94 -0.46 -10.36
C ALA A 88 -8.36 -0.73 -11.77
N GLU A 89 -8.46 0.22 -12.70
CA GLU A 89 -7.84 0.12 -14.03
C GLU A 89 -6.32 0.02 -13.95
N LEU A 90 -5.68 0.87 -13.12
CA LEU A 90 -4.24 0.90 -12.93
C LEU A 90 -3.73 -0.40 -12.29
N LEU A 91 -4.41 -0.90 -11.25
CA LEU A 91 -4.10 -2.18 -10.63
C LEU A 91 -4.25 -3.35 -11.61
N ALA A 92 -5.32 -3.34 -12.42
CA ALA A 92 -5.52 -4.37 -13.43
C ALA A 92 -4.42 -4.32 -14.52
N LEU A 93 -3.93 -3.13 -14.88
CA LEU A 93 -2.82 -2.97 -15.81
C LEU A 93 -1.52 -3.48 -15.22
N GLU A 94 -1.18 -3.09 -13.99
CA GLU A 94 -0.01 -3.60 -13.26
C GLU A 94 -0.04 -5.12 -13.24
N ARG A 95 -1.17 -5.71 -12.80
CA ARG A 95 -1.32 -7.16 -12.69
C ARG A 95 -1.14 -7.90 -14.01
N ARG A 96 -1.59 -7.33 -15.14
CA ARG A 96 -1.37 -7.94 -16.48
C ARG A 96 0.11 -7.96 -16.89
N SER A 97 0.93 -7.07 -16.33
CA SER A 97 2.37 -7.01 -16.62
C SER A 97 3.21 -7.95 -15.75
N LEU A 98 2.63 -8.52 -14.69
CA LEU A 98 3.35 -9.39 -13.75
C LEU A 98 3.32 -10.85 -14.19
N ASP A 99 4.43 -11.56 -13.97
CA ASP A 99 4.49 -13.02 -14.10
C ASP A 99 3.81 -13.69 -12.88
N PRO A 100 2.67 -14.40 -13.06
CA PRO A 100 2.02 -15.12 -11.96
C PRO A 100 2.88 -16.24 -11.38
N GLY A 101 3.76 -16.85 -12.19
CA GLY A 101 4.68 -17.92 -11.77
C GLY A 101 5.73 -17.41 -10.78
N ALA A 102 6.27 -16.22 -11.01
CA ALA A 102 7.16 -15.54 -10.07
C ALA A 102 6.42 -14.98 -8.83
N LEU A 103 5.20 -14.45 -8.99
CA LEU A 103 4.47 -13.78 -7.92
C LEU A 103 3.88 -14.76 -6.89
N ARG A 104 3.19 -15.82 -7.33
CA ARG A 104 2.42 -16.72 -6.44
C ARG A 104 3.27 -17.34 -5.31
N PRO A 105 4.48 -17.88 -5.57
CA PRO A 105 5.30 -18.46 -4.51
C PRO A 105 5.72 -17.43 -3.45
N LEU A 106 5.91 -16.16 -3.84
CA LEU A 106 6.25 -15.08 -2.92
C LEU A 106 5.06 -14.69 -2.04
N VAL A 107 3.86 -14.62 -2.62
CA VAL A 107 2.63 -14.37 -1.86
C VAL A 107 2.33 -15.52 -0.90
N THR A 108 2.53 -16.78 -1.31
CA THR A 108 2.42 -17.93 -0.41
C THR A 108 3.40 -17.84 0.77
N LYS A 109 4.65 -17.47 0.51
CA LYS A 109 5.66 -17.24 1.58
C LYS A 109 5.24 -16.11 2.51
N PHE A 110 4.70 -15.01 1.97
CA PHE A 110 4.16 -13.93 2.81
C PHE A 110 3.01 -14.45 3.69
N GLY A 111 2.12 -15.29 3.17
CA GLY A 111 1.02 -15.89 3.92
C GLY A 111 1.48 -16.65 5.18
N VAL A 112 2.59 -17.38 5.09
CA VAL A 112 3.20 -18.05 6.26
C VAL A 112 3.64 -17.04 7.31
N VAL A 113 4.37 -16.00 6.91
CA VAL A 113 4.83 -14.96 7.84
C VAL A 113 3.66 -14.14 8.42
N ASN A 114 2.58 -13.96 7.65
CA ASN A 114 1.35 -13.33 8.12
C ASN A 114 0.65 -14.15 9.21
N ALA A 115 0.57 -15.48 9.06
CA ALA A 115 0.03 -16.34 10.10
C ALA A 115 0.87 -16.26 11.40
N GLU A 116 2.20 -16.27 11.27
CA GLU A 116 3.11 -16.11 12.41
C GLU A 116 2.99 -14.73 13.08
N PHE A 117 2.82 -13.65 12.30
CA PHE A 117 2.64 -12.31 12.84
C PHE A 117 1.34 -12.21 13.64
N LYS A 118 0.24 -12.76 13.12
CA LYS A 118 -1.04 -12.85 13.84
C LYS A 118 -0.88 -13.62 15.15
N ALA A 119 -0.24 -14.80 15.11
CA ALA A 119 0.00 -15.60 16.30
C ALA A 119 0.86 -14.86 17.35
N LEU A 120 1.88 -14.13 16.91
CA LEU A 120 2.72 -13.31 17.78
C LEU A 120 1.92 -12.20 18.47
N LEU A 121 1.09 -11.46 17.72
CA LEU A 121 0.24 -10.42 18.28
C LEU A 121 -0.80 -10.99 19.24
N THR A 122 -1.44 -12.12 18.90
CA THR A 122 -2.40 -12.79 19.77
C THR A 122 -1.75 -13.22 21.09
N GLY A 123 -0.58 -13.87 21.03
CA GLY A 123 0.14 -14.28 22.24
C GLY A 123 0.57 -13.08 23.10
N TRP A 124 0.98 -11.97 22.47
CA TRP A 124 1.29 -10.73 23.18
C TRP A 124 0.06 -10.13 23.88
N GLN A 125 -1.06 -10.01 23.16
CA GLN A 125 -2.31 -9.43 23.69
C GLN A 125 -2.90 -10.25 24.85
N ARG A 126 -2.71 -11.58 24.81
CA ARG A 126 -3.16 -12.50 25.86
C ARG A 126 -2.20 -12.59 27.05
N ALA A 127 -1.06 -11.90 27.00
CA ALA A 127 0.04 -12.01 27.96
C ALA A 127 0.60 -13.44 28.09
N ASP A 128 0.48 -14.26 27.03
CA ASP A 128 1.01 -15.64 26.98
C ASP A 128 2.55 -15.67 26.78
N ILE A 129 3.15 -14.53 26.42
CA ILE A 129 4.60 -14.39 26.19
C ILE A 129 5.14 -13.17 26.92
N THR A 130 6.40 -13.24 27.36
CA THR A 130 7.09 -12.13 28.01
C THR A 130 7.50 -11.04 27.00
N ALA A 131 7.81 -9.83 27.48
CA ALA A 131 8.30 -8.74 26.63
C ALA A 131 9.60 -9.10 25.89
N ALA A 132 10.51 -9.83 26.55
CA ALA A 132 11.74 -10.33 25.93
C ALA A 132 11.42 -11.34 24.80
N ALA A 133 10.54 -12.32 25.08
CA ALA A 133 10.14 -13.31 24.09
C ALA A 133 9.39 -12.68 22.91
N PHE A 134 8.55 -11.66 23.15
CA PHE A 134 7.91 -10.87 22.09
C PHE A 134 8.96 -10.20 21.22
N THR A 135 9.91 -9.48 21.82
CA THR A 135 10.95 -8.72 21.11
C THR A 135 11.79 -9.65 20.22
N ASP A 136 12.27 -10.78 20.76
CA ASP A 136 13.10 -11.74 20.02
C ASP A 136 12.34 -12.34 18.83
N ARG A 137 11.08 -12.77 19.07
CA ARG A 137 10.22 -13.33 18.02
C ARG A 137 9.85 -12.30 16.97
N PHE A 138 9.55 -11.06 17.38
CA PHE A 138 9.25 -9.95 16.49
C PHE A 138 10.43 -9.63 15.57
N GLN A 139 11.65 -9.55 16.11
CA GLN A 139 12.85 -9.33 15.31
C GLN A 139 13.12 -10.49 14.33
N ALA A 140 12.94 -11.74 14.77
CA ALA A 140 13.10 -12.92 13.90
C ALA A 140 12.07 -12.96 12.77
N LEU A 141 10.81 -12.63 13.08
CA LEU A 141 9.74 -12.47 12.11
C LEU A 141 10.09 -11.36 11.11
N HIS A 142 10.46 -10.17 11.60
CA HIS A 142 10.79 -9.02 10.77
C HIS A 142 11.93 -9.32 9.78
N ARG A 143 13.01 -9.98 10.22
CA ARG A 143 14.09 -10.42 9.33
C ARG A 143 13.62 -11.34 8.20
N ARG A 144 12.63 -12.20 8.46
CA ARG A 144 12.02 -13.09 7.44
C ARG A 144 11.10 -12.30 6.51
N THR A 145 10.26 -11.41 7.06
CA THR A 145 9.42 -10.49 6.28
C THR A 145 10.25 -9.69 5.29
N ARG A 146 11.35 -9.08 5.74
CA ARG A 146 12.24 -8.26 4.90
C ARG A 146 12.74 -9.05 3.68
N LYS A 147 13.22 -10.28 3.87
CA LYS A 147 13.68 -11.15 2.77
C LYS A 147 12.58 -11.49 1.77
N VAL A 148 11.34 -11.68 2.23
CA VAL A 148 10.19 -11.93 1.34
C VAL A 148 9.88 -10.66 0.55
N LEU A 149 9.88 -9.50 1.20
CA LEU A 149 9.53 -8.24 0.56
C LEU A 149 10.60 -7.73 -0.40
N GLU A 150 11.89 -7.93 -0.10
CA GLU A 150 12.98 -7.64 -1.04
C GLU A 150 12.80 -8.40 -2.36
N ARG A 151 12.35 -9.65 -2.31
CA ARG A 151 12.04 -10.45 -3.50
C ARG A 151 10.73 -10.03 -4.17
N LEU A 152 9.70 -9.67 -3.40
CA LEU A 152 8.47 -9.13 -3.97
C LEU A 152 8.74 -7.83 -4.72
N ALA A 153 9.62 -6.97 -4.20
CA ALA A 153 10.00 -5.71 -4.84
C ALA A 153 10.72 -5.91 -6.19
N THR A 154 11.35 -7.06 -6.45
CA THR A 154 11.92 -7.34 -7.78
C THR A 154 10.85 -7.72 -8.81
N VAL A 155 9.69 -8.20 -8.35
CA VAL A 155 8.57 -8.59 -9.21
C VAL A 155 7.56 -7.44 -9.35
N VAL A 156 7.30 -6.73 -8.26
CA VAL A 156 6.36 -5.60 -8.16
C VAL A 156 7.11 -4.38 -7.60
N PRO A 157 7.79 -3.60 -8.46
CA PRO A 157 8.70 -2.54 -8.04
C PRO A 157 8.12 -1.52 -7.06
N ARG A 158 6.82 -1.17 -7.18
CA ARG A 158 6.21 -0.20 -6.25
C ARG A 158 6.16 -0.69 -4.80
N LEU A 159 6.22 -2.00 -4.56
CA LEU A 159 6.26 -2.55 -3.19
C LEU A 159 7.61 -2.36 -2.50
N ALA A 160 8.61 -1.79 -3.19
CA ALA A 160 9.95 -1.52 -2.63
C ALA A 160 9.94 -0.57 -1.43
N VAL A 161 8.87 0.19 -1.21
CA VAL A 161 8.70 1.08 -0.05
C VAL A 161 8.44 0.32 1.26
N TYR A 162 7.80 -0.86 1.20
CA TYR A 162 7.37 -1.58 2.41
C TYR A 162 8.52 -2.09 3.28
N PRO A 163 9.60 -2.70 2.75
CA PRO A 163 10.75 -3.09 3.58
C PRO A 163 11.29 -1.92 4.42
N ARG A 164 11.44 -0.74 3.82
CA ARG A 164 12.02 0.44 4.48
C ARG A 164 11.08 1.03 5.53
N ARG A 165 9.79 1.14 5.21
CA ARG A 165 8.76 1.58 6.17
C ARG A 165 8.66 0.64 7.37
N LEU A 166 8.65 -0.67 7.13
CA LEU A 166 8.59 -1.67 8.21
C LEU A 166 9.87 -1.67 9.05
N GLU A 167 11.05 -1.50 8.46
CA GLU A 167 12.32 -1.41 9.18
C GLU A 167 12.32 -0.22 10.15
N ARG A 168 11.87 0.96 9.70
CA ARG A 168 11.73 2.15 10.56
C ARG A 168 10.81 1.88 11.75
N ALA A 169 9.62 1.34 11.51
CA ALA A 169 8.68 1.03 12.57
C ALA A 169 9.21 -0.08 13.51
N ALA A 170 9.87 -1.11 12.96
CA ALA A 170 10.46 -2.18 13.76
C ALA A 170 11.60 -1.68 14.66
N GLY A 171 12.43 -0.76 14.19
CA GLY A 171 13.47 -0.11 14.98
C GLY A 171 12.89 0.59 16.21
N LEU A 172 11.79 1.32 16.06
CA LEU A 172 11.13 2.03 17.17
C LEU A 172 10.44 1.07 18.15
N VAL A 173 9.78 0.02 17.64
CA VAL A 173 9.20 -1.04 18.49
C VAL A 173 10.28 -1.74 19.31
N THR A 174 11.41 -2.08 18.69
CA THR A 174 12.52 -2.78 19.37
C THR A 174 13.30 -1.87 20.32
N ALA A 175 13.25 -0.55 20.13
CA ALA A 175 13.72 0.44 21.09
C ALA A 175 12.77 0.63 22.29
N GLY A 176 11.63 -0.07 22.32
CA GLY A 176 10.67 -0.08 23.43
C GLY A 176 9.45 0.81 23.23
N ASP A 177 9.37 1.57 22.14
CA ASP A 177 8.19 2.39 21.83
C ASP A 177 7.10 1.55 21.14
N LEU A 178 6.31 0.86 21.96
CA LEU A 178 5.21 0.02 21.49
C LEU A 178 4.07 0.82 20.84
N THR A 179 4.05 2.15 20.90
CA THR A 179 3.07 2.94 20.13
C THR A 179 3.27 2.73 18.63
N TRP A 180 4.50 2.50 18.18
CA TRP A 180 4.83 2.18 16.79
C TRP A 180 4.45 0.76 16.37
N LEU A 181 3.98 -0.08 17.30
CA LEU A 181 3.47 -1.41 16.94
C LEU A 181 2.12 -1.31 16.23
N ALA A 182 1.19 -0.51 16.75
CA ALA A 182 -0.20 -0.49 16.27
C ALA A 182 -0.94 0.85 16.36
N SER A 183 -0.27 1.96 16.67
CA SER A 183 -0.93 3.28 16.70
C SER A 183 -1.53 3.62 15.31
N PRO A 184 -2.81 4.02 15.25
CA PRO A 184 -3.42 4.49 14.01
C PRO A 184 -2.95 5.90 13.61
N LEU A 185 -2.31 6.63 14.52
CA LEU A 185 -1.80 7.99 14.28
C LEU A 185 -0.41 7.99 13.63
N HIS A 186 0.31 6.87 13.72
CA HIS A 186 1.63 6.71 13.12
C HIS A 186 1.53 5.78 11.90
N ASP A 187 2.55 5.82 11.05
CA ASP A 187 2.80 4.72 10.11
C ASP A 187 3.41 3.54 10.88
N SER A 188 2.59 2.99 11.79
CA SER A 188 2.95 1.91 12.70
C SER A 188 3.16 0.60 11.95
N TYR A 189 3.88 -0.32 12.58
CA TYR A 189 4.21 -1.61 12.00
C TYR A 189 2.94 -2.36 11.54
N HIS A 190 1.90 -2.41 12.38
CA HIS A 190 0.62 -3.02 12.04
C HIS A 190 -0.11 -2.28 10.92
N SER A 191 -0.11 -0.95 10.90
CA SER A 191 -0.74 -0.18 9.81
C SER A 191 -0.07 -0.43 8.46
N ILE A 192 1.27 -0.49 8.43
CA ILE A 192 2.03 -0.83 7.22
C ILE A 192 1.77 -2.30 6.83
N TRP A 193 1.74 -3.21 7.81
CA TRP A 193 1.46 -4.63 7.58
C TRP A 193 0.09 -4.85 6.94
N PHE A 194 -0.92 -4.17 7.45
CA PHE A 194 -2.29 -4.24 6.92
C PHE A 194 -2.34 -3.77 5.46
N GLU A 195 -1.72 -2.61 5.19
CA GLU A 195 -1.62 -2.04 3.84
C GLU A 195 -0.98 -3.04 2.87
N LEU A 196 0.20 -3.55 3.22
CA LEU A 196 0.91 -4.57 2.44
C LEU A 196 0.07 -5.84 2.21
N HIS A 197 -0.68 -6.30 3.22
CA HIS A 197 -1.52 -7.48 3.05
C HIS A 197 -2.66 -7.23 2.04
N GLN A 198 -3.26 -6.03 2.04
CA GLN A 198 -4.25 -5.67 1.02
C GLN A 198 -3.63 -5.66 -0.38
N GLU A 199 -2.45 -5.08 -0.54
CA GLU A 199 -1.74 -5.07 -1.84
C GLU A 199 -1.56 -6.46 -2.42
N LEU A 200 -1.08 -7.41 -1.61
CA LEU A 200 -0.80 -8.76 -2.08
C LEU A 200 -2.07 -9.56 -2.41
N LEU A 201 -3.18 -9.28 -1.73
CA LEU A 201 -4.48 -9.85 -2.06
C LEU A 201 -4.97 -9.34 -3.41
N GLU A 202 -4.92 -8.03 -3.63
CA GLU A 202 -5.34 -7.39 -4.90
C GLU A 202 -4.49 -7.86 -6.09
N LEU A 203 -3.17 -7.97 -5.91
CA LEU A 203 -2.25 -8.47 -6.93
C LEU A 203 -2.53 -9.94 -7.31
N THR A 204 -3.06 -10.73 -6.38
CA THR A 204 -3.47 -12.13 -6.65
C THR A 204 -4.94 -12.27 -7.05
N GLY A 205 -5.70 -11.16 -7.08
CA GLY A 205 -7.13 -11.15 -7.40
C GLY A 205 -7.98 -11.87 -6.38
N ARG A 206 -7.49 -11.99 -5.15
CA ARG A 206 -8.23 -12.55 -4.03
C ARG A 206 -8.83 -11.39 -3.26
N ASP A 207 -10.09 -11.51 -2.88
CA ASP A 207 -10.69 -10.60 -1.90
C ASP A 207 -10.21 -11.02 -0.49
N ARG A 208 -10.04 -10.04 0.39
CA ARG A 208 -9.74 -10.25 1.81
C ARG A 208 -10.80 -11.10 2.48
N ALA A 209 -12.08 -10.86 2.19
CA ALA A 209 -13.19 -11.62 2.77
C ALA A 209 -13.05 -13.13 2.46
N ALA A 210 -12.71 -13.46 1.21
CA ALA A 210 -12.50 -14.85 0.79
C ALA A 210 -11.24 -15.50 1.41
N CYS A 211 -10.25 -14.70 1.81
CA CYS A 211 -9.03 -15.19 2.44
C CYS A 211 -9.16 -15.37 3.97
N GLU A 212 -10.06 -14.63 4.62
CA GLU A 212 -10.40 -14.82 6.03
C GLU A 212 -11.17 -16.14 6.24
N GLU A 213 -12.11 -16.49 5.34
CA GLU A 213 -12.83 -17.79 5.36
C GLU A 213 -11.91 -19.00 5.08
N ALA A 214 -10.92 -18.84 4.20
CA ALA A 214 -9.93 -19.91 3.93
C ALA A 214 -8.94 -20.14 5.08
N GLY A 215 -8.83 -19.18 6.01
CA GLY A 215 -8.02 -19.30 7.23
C GLY A 215 -8.72 -20.04 8.38
N GLU A 216 -10.04 -20.20 8.32
CA GLU A 216 -10.85 -20.91 9.32
C GLU A 216 -11.11 -22.38 8.95
N SER A 217 -10.89 -22.76 7.69
CA SER A 217 -11.12 -24.13 7.17
C SER A 217 -9.86 -25.02 7.19
N GLY A 218 -8.74 -24.52 7.74
CA GLY A 218 -7.45 -25.21 7.80
C GLY A 218 -7.12 -25.76 9.18
N GLN A 219 -8.00 -26.59 9.77
CA GLN A 219 -7.67 -27.34 10.99
C GLN A 219 -8.30 -28.75 10.92
N PRO A 220 -7.50 -29.83 10.80
CA PRO A 220 -7.97 -31.15 11.21
C PRO A 220 -8.10 -31.22 12.74
#